data_AF-A0A0L8HSN6-F1
#
_entry.id   AF-A0A0L8HSN6-F1
#
_cell.length_a   1.000
_cell.length_b   1.000
_cell.length_c   1.000
_cell.angle_alpha   90.00
_cell.angle_beta   90.00
_cell.angle_gamma   90.00
#
_symmetry.space_group_name_H-M   'P 1'
#
loop_
_entity.id
_entity.type
_entity.pdbx_description
1 polymer ?
#
loop_
_entity_poly.entity_id
_entity_poly.type
_entity_poly.pdbx_seq_one_letter_code
_entity_poly.pdbx_strand_id
1 'polypeptide(L)'
;STVSKINEQLLQYLPGSPHIYKSVDTIPDTEDVVNYPTEFLNSLDPLGLPPHRLELYVGTPVMLLRSLDPPTLCNGARLVVKKMMLQVTLRMWKRRDVFTLRIPLIPMGAETPYTFRRV
;
A
#
# COMPACT_ATOMS: atom_id res chain seq x y z
N SER A 1 4.11 -7.93 -11.59
CA SER A 1 3.18 -8.70 -12.46
C SER A 1 2.81 -7.90 -13.71
N THR A 2 2.08 -8.45 -14.69
CA THR A 2 1.57 -7.68 -15.86
C THR A 2 0.71 -6.49 -15.43
N VAL A 3 -0.08 -6.66 -14.37
CA VAL A 3 -0.88 -5.58 -13.77
C VAL A 3 0.00 -4.48 -13.21
N SER A 4 1.09 -4.81 -12.49
CA SER A 4 2.04 -3.80 -11.97
C SER A 4 2.62 -2.95 -13.09
N LYS A 5 3.07 -3.58 -14.19
CA LYS A 5 3.66 -2.86 -15.33
C LYS A 5 2.68 -1.89 -15.99
N ILE A 6 1.43 -2.33 -16.20
CA ILE A 6 0.37 -1.47 -16.76
C ILE A 6 0.09 -0.30 -15.81
N ASN A 7 -0.03 -0.57 -14.51
CA ASN A 7 -0.28 0.47 -13.52
C ASN A 7 0.87 1.50 -13.50
N GLU A 8 2.12 1.05 -13.47
CA GLU A 8 3.31 1.90 -13.52
C GLU A 8 3.35 2.78 -14.77
N GLN A 9 3.02 2.23 -15.94
CA GLN A 9 2.92 2.99 -17.18
C GLN A 9 1.81 4.05 -17.13
N LEU A 10 0.64 3.69 -16.57
CA LEU A 10 -0.49 4.62 -16.45
C LEU A 10 -0.20 5.78 -15.49
N LEU A 11 0.59 5.54 -14.44
CA LEU A 11 0.98 6.57 -13.48
C LEU A 11 1.81 7.69 -14.13
N GLN A 12 2.62 7.38 -15.16
CA GLN A 12 3.47 8.35 -15.85
C GLN A 12 2.67 9.42 -16.63
N TYR A 13 1.39 9.16 -16.91
CA TYR A 13 0.51 10.13 -17.58
C TYR A 13 -0.19 11.09 -16.61
N LEU A 14 -0.07 10.87 -15.30
CA LEU A 14 -0.66 11.77 -14.31
C LEU A 14 0.22 13.02 -14.14
N PRO A 15 -0.39 14.21 -14.07
CA PRO A 15 0.37 15.43 -13.90
C PRO A 15 0.95 15.53 -12.49
N GLY A 16 2.13 16.15 -12.39
CA GLY A 16 2.83 16.42 -11.14
C GLY A 16 3.99 15.46 -10.87
N SER A 17 4.59 15.59 -9.69
CA SER A 17 5.71 14.76 -9.26
C SER A 17 5.24 13.55 -8.48
N PRO A 18 5.90 12.38 -8.64
CA PRO A 18 5.63 11.24 -7.79
C PRO A 18 5.96 11.55 -6.33
N HIS A 19 5.19 10.93 -5.43
CA HIS A 19 5.59 10.76 -4.04
C HIS A 19 5.79 9.27 -3.77
N ILE A 20 6.91 8.94 -3.13
CA ILE A 20 7.28 7.56 -2.86
C ILE A 20 7.08 7.28 -1.37
N TYR A 21 6.21 6.32 -1.08
CA TYR A 21 6.05 5.74 0.25
C TYR A 21 6.82 4.42 0.27
N LYS A 22 7.77 4.30 1.19
CA LYS A 22 8.47 3.05 1.45
C LYS A 22 7.83 2.38 2.65
N SER A 23 7.58 1.08 2.53
CA SER A 23 7.07 0.31 3.65
C SER A 23 8.14 0.06 4.70
N VAL A 24 7.69 -0.29 5.91
CA VAL A 24 8.52 -0.83 6.99
C VAL A 24 8.21 -2.31 7.12
N ASP A 25 9.15 -3.14 6.70
CA ASP A 25 9.01 -4.59 6.67
C ASP A 25 9.70 -5.21 7.89
N THR A 26 8.97 -6.07 8.61
CA THR A 26 9.40 -6.65 9.88
C THR A 26 8.95 -8.09 10.03
N ILE A 27 9.69 -8.85 10.84
CA ILE A 27 9.26 -10.12 11.40
C ILE A 27 9.07 -9.88 12.91
N PRO A 28 7.90 -10.20 13.47
CA PRO A 28 7.62 -9.99 14.88
C PRO A 28 8.34 -11.00 15.79
N ASP A 29 8.74 -12.15 15.25
CA ASP A 29 9.51 -13.16 15.98
C ASP A 29 11.01 -12.80 15.99
N THR A 30 11.55 -12.52 17.18
CA THR A 30 12.93 -12.09 17.38
C THR A 30 13.97 -13.17 17.06
N GLU A 31 13.61 -14.45 17.11
CA GLU A 31 14.54 -15.55 16.80
C GLU A 31 14.81 -15.61 15.28
N ASP A 32 13.81 -15.26 14.47
CA ASP A 32 13.89 -15.24 13.02
C ASP A 32 14.49 -13.95 12.43
N VAL A 33 14.52 -12.84 13.19
CA VAL A 33 15.07 -11.55 12.72
C VAL A 33 16.52 -11.69 12.23
N VAL A 34 17.31 -12.57 12.84
CA VAL A 34 18.71 -12.81 12.46
C VAL A 34 18.81 -13.56 11.12
N ASN A 35 17.81 -14.39 10.80
CA ASN A 35 17.77 -15.22 9.60
C ASN A 35 17.31 -14.46 8.35
N TYR A 36 16.60 -13.33 8.53
CA TYR A 36 15.93 -12.61 7.45
C TYR A 36 16.26 -11.11 7.49
N PRO A 37 17.30 -10.66 6.77
CA PRO A 37 17.69 -9.26 6.75
C PRO A 37 16.60 -8.38 6.11
N THR A 38 16.55 -7.10 6.48
CA THR A 38 15.51 -6.17 6.00
C THR A 38 15.53 -6.01 4.47
N GLU A 39 16.70 -6.11 3.83
CA GLU A 39 16.84 -6.08 2.37
C GLU A 39 16.11 -7.26 1.70
N PHE A 40 16.18 -8.44 2.32
CA PHE A 40 15.42 -9.60 1.86
C PHE A 40 13.92 -9.34 2.02
N LEU A 41 13.48 -8.84 3.17
CA LEU A 41 12.07 -8.52 3.43
C LEU A 41 11.51 -7.48 2.45
N ASN A 42 12.26 -6.41 2.18
CA ASN A 42 11.89 -5.36 1.22
C ASN A 42 11.79 -5.87 -0.23
N SER A 43 12.47 -6.98 -0.55
CA SER A 43 12.42 -7.60 -1.88
C SER A 43 11.17 -8.46 -2.09
N LEU A 44 10.42 -8.78 -1.03
CA LEU A 44 9.23 -9.62 -1.11
C LEU A 44 8.07 -8.86 -1.79
N ASP A 45 7.38 -9.54 -2.71
CA ASP A 45 6.15 -9.08 -3.36
C ASP A 45 4.99 -10.05 -3.08
N PRO A 46 4.55 -10.17 -1.81
CA PRO A 46 3.49 -11.10 -1.43
C PRO A 46 2.13 -10.64 -1.98
N LEU A 47 1.33 -11.61 -2.42
CA LEU A 47 -0.03 -11.35 -2.90
C LEU A 47 -0.88 -10.71 -1.79
N GLY A 48 -1.69 -9.72 -2.17
CA GLY A 48 -2.59 -9.04 -1.23
C GLY A 48 -1.95 -7.92 -0.41
N LEU A 49 -0.66 -7.62 -0.63
CA LEU A 49 0.00 -6.43 -0.12
C LEU A 49 0.47 -5.53 -1.27
N PRO A 50 0.62 -4.21 -1.04
CA PRO A 50 1.28 -3.34 -1.97
C PRO A 50 2.80 -3.59 -1.98
N PRO A 51 3.47 -3.13 -3.04
CA PRO A 51 4.92 -3.21 -3.14
C PRO A 51 5.59 -2.40 -2.01
N HIS A 52 6.80 -2.82 -1.63
CA HIS A 52 7.63 -2.09 -0.66
C HIS A 52 7.81 -0.61 -1.06
N ARG A 53 8.01 -0.37 -2.35
CA ARG A 53 8.10 0.97 -2.92
C ARG A 53 6.77 1.30 -3.62
N LEU A 54 5.94 2.09 -2.95
CA LEU A 54 4.67 2.56 -3.49
C LEU A 54 4.80 3.98 -4.02
N GLU A 55 4.77 4.13 -5.34
CA GLU A 55 4.81 5.42 -6.02
C GLU A 55 3.38 5.90 -6.33
N LEU A 56 3.05 7.12 -5.91
CA LEU A 56 1.72 7.72 -6.07
C LEU A 56 1.81 9.12 -6.67
N TYR A 57 0.76 9.51 -7.39
CA TYR A 57 0.55 10.83 -7.95
C TYR A 57 -0.77 11.40 -7.44
N VAL A 58 -0.91 12.73 -7.42
CA VAL A 58 -2.24 13.31 -7.20
C VAL A 58 -3.12 12.91 -8.39
N GLY A 59 -4.31 12.38 -8.09
CA GLY A 59 -5.22 11.84 -9.10
C GLY A 59 -5.10 10.33 -9.32
N THR A 60 -4.12 9.64 -8.72
CA THR A 60 -4.01 8.18 -8.81
C THR A 60 -5.26 7.51 -8.21
N PRO A 61 -5.96 6.64 -8.97
CA PRO A 61 -6.98 5.76 -8.41
C PRO A 61 -6.34 4.67 -7.55
N VAL A 62 -6.84 4.50 -6.33
CA VAL A 62 -6.37 3.47 -5.38
C VAL A 62 -7.54 2.64 -4.87
N MET A 63 -7.24 1.43 -4.43
CA MET A 63 -8.22 0.51 -3.84
C MET A 63 -7.84 0.22 -2.39
N LEU A 64 -8.81 0.27 -1.47
CA LEU A 64 -8.60 -0.17 -0.10
C LEU A 64 -8.47 -1.69 -0.06
N LEU A 65 -7.39 -2.20 0.53
CA LEU A 65 -7.18 -3.63 0.77
C LEU A 65 -7.77 -4.11 2.11
N ARG A 66 -8.04 -3.18 3.03
CA ARG A 66 -8.62 -3.44 4.34
C ARG A 66 -9.75 -2.44 4.61
N SER A 67 -10.82 -2.94 5.24
CA SER A 67 -11.91 -2.09 5.70
C SER A 67 -11.43 -1.18 6.84
N LEU A 68 -11.73 0.11 6.72
CA LEU A 68 -11.42 1.13 7.72
C LEU A 68 -12.67 1.55 8.49
N ASP A 69 -13.78 1.74 7.77
CA ASP A 69 -15.05 2.20 8.32
C ASP A 69 -16.24 1.58 7.54
N PRO A 70 -16.58 0.30 7.81
CA PRO A 70 -17.73 -0.34 7.19
C PRO A 70 -19.05 0.38 7.53
N PRO A 71 -20.02 0.48 6.59
CA PRO A 71 -20.01 -0.12 5.26
C PRO A 71 -19.41 0.79 4.16
N THR A 72 -18.93 1.98 4.50
CA THR A 72 -18.59 3.02 3.51
C THR A 72 -17.15 2.92 2.99
N LEU A 73 -16.20 2.56 3.86
CA LEU A 73 -14.79 2.33 3.55
C LEU A 73 -14.44 0.86 3.81
N CYS A 74 -14.95 0.00 2.95
CA CYS A 74 -14.67 -1.43 2.98
C CYS A 74 -13.53 -1.83 2.03
N ASN A 75 -13.02 -3.05 2.19
CA ASN A 75 -12.13 -3.66 1.21
C ASN A 75 -12.75 -3.60 -0.20
N GLY A 76 -11.96 -3.23 -1.20
CA GLY A 76 -12.40 -3.02 -2.58
C GLY A 76 -12.91 -1.60 -2.87
N ALA A 77 -13.10 -0.73 -1.87
CA ALA A 77 -13.52 0.64 -2.10
C ALA A 77 -12.47 1.41 -2.93
N ARG A 78 -12.93 2.05 -4.01
CA ARG A 78 -12.07 2.82 -4.93
C ARG A 78 -12.07 4.30 -4.55
N LEU A 79 -10.88 4.85 -4.37
CA LEU A 79 -10.63 6.21 -3.96
C LEU A 79 -9.65 6.88 -4.93
N VAL A 80 -9.51 8.20 -4.85
CA VAL A 80 -8.55 8.97 -5.64
C VAL A 80 -7.64 9.76 -4.71
N VAL A 81 -6.34 9.72 -4.95
CA VAL A 81 -5.35 10.52 -4.20
C VAL A 81 -5.59 12.01 -4.43
N LYS A 82 -5.81 12.76 -3.35
CA LYS A 82 -6.07 14.20 -3.41
C LYS A 82 -4.88 15.04 -2.94
N LYS A 83 -4.15 14.59 -1.90
CA LYS A 83 -2.94 15.21 -1.38
C LYS A 83 -1.98 14.14 -0.85
N MET A 84 -0.68 14.41 -0.94
CA MET A 84 0.39 13.53 -0.50
C MET A 84 1.36 14.34 0.36
N MET A 85 1.51 13.93 1.63
CA MET A 85 2.42 14.52 2.62
C MET A 85 2.95 13.37 3.49
N LEU A 86 3.12 13.55 4.80
CA LEU A 86 3.39 12.44 5.73
C LEU A 86 2.26 11.39 5.72
N GLN A 87 1.04 11.81 5.40
CA GLN A 87 -0.13 10.95 5.24
C GLN A 87 -0.78 11.20 3.88
N VAL A 88 -1.43 10.17 3.33
CA VAL A 88 -2.16 10.28 2.07
C VAL A 88 -3.59 10.70 2.35
N THR A 89 -4.02 11.76 1.66
CA THR A 89 -5.41 12.20 1.66
C THR A 89 -6.14 11.60 0.44
N LEU A 90 -7.20 10.86 0.69
CA LEU A 90 -8.00 10.16 -0.32
C LEU A 90 -9.40 10.77 -0.42
N ARG A 91 -9.97 10.75 -1.62
CA ARG A 91 -11.32 11.24 -1.90
C ARG A 91 -12.15 10.15 -2.60
N MET A 92 -13.39 9.96 -2.16
CA MET A 92 -14.34 9.09 -2.87
C MET A 92 -14.84 9.74 -4.16
N TRP A 93 -15.10 8.94 -5.20
CA TRP A 93 -15.64 9.47 -6.46
C TRP A 93 -17.06 10.03 -6.30
N LYS A 94 -17.89 9.37 -5.49
CA LYS A 94 -19.32 9.71 -5.31
C LYS A 94 -19.63 10.57 -4.08
N ARG A 95 -18.69 10.76 -3.16
CA ARG A 95 -18.91 11.52 -1.91
C ARG A 95 -17.82 12.58 -1.76
N ARG A 96 -18.16 13.76 -1.24
CA ARG A 96 -17.18 14.82 -0.92
C ARG A 96 -16.32 14.49 0.32
N ASP A 97 -16.29 13.23 0.73
CA ASP A 97 -15.60 12.78 1.92
C ASP A 97 -14.10 12.65 1.63
N VAL A 98 -13.31 13.18 2.55
CA VAL A 98 -11.86 13.25 2.49
C VAL A 98 -11.30 12.48 3.67
N PHE A 99 -10.50 11.45 3.39
CA PHE A 99 -9.93 10.56 4.40
C PHE A 99 -8.44 10.71 4.45
N THR A 100 -7.86 10.62 5.65
CA THR A 100 -6.42 10.66 5.84
C THR A 100 -5.97 9.31 6.37
N LEU A 101 -5.24 8.54 5.55
CA LEU A 101 -4.70 7.26 5.96
C LEU A 101 -3.29 7.42 6.53
N ARG A 102 -3.08 6.84 7.71
CA ARG A 102 -1.82 6.16 8.02
C ARG A 102 -1.91 4.81 7.34
N ILE A 103 -0.93 4.42 6.55
CA ILE A 103 -0.91 3.09 5.92
C ILE A 103 -0.13 2.18 6.88
N PRO A 104 -0.79 1.31 7.65
CA PRO A 104 -0.17 0.10 8.14
C PRO A 104 -0.85 -1.10 7.47
N LEU A 105 -0.06 -1.87 6.74
CA LEU A 105 -0.54 -3.10 6.15
C LEU A 105 0.03 -4.28 6.95
N ILE A 106 -0.69 -5.38 6.97
CA ILE A 106 -0.27 -6.62 7.61
C ILE A 106 -0.71 -7.70 6.63
N PRO A 107 0.18 -8.59 6.17
CA PRO A 107 -0.19 -9.63 5.24
C PRO A 107 -1.26 -10.51 5.87
N MET A 108 -2.23 -10.90 5.06
CA MET A 108 -3.21 -11.90 5.43
C MET A 108 -2.88 -13.18 4.65
N GLY A 109 -2.64 -14.28 5.38
CA GLY A 109 -2.63 -15.62 4.79
C GLY A 109 -1.41 -16.00 3.95
N ALA A 110 -0.22 -15.51 4.28
CA ALA A 110 1.00 -16.13 3.77
C ALA A 110 1.25 -17.41 4.60
N GLU A 111 1.18 -18.59 3.96
CA GLU A 111 1.77 -19.82 4.50
C GLU A 111 3.30 -19.71 4.37
N THR A 112 3.88 -18.78 5.11
CA THR A 112 5.34 -18.64 5.24
C THR A 112 5.76 -19.24 6.58
N PRO A 113 6.96 -19.85 6.66
CA PRO A 113 7.46 -20.39 7.92
C PRO A 113 7.67 -19.31 9.00
N TYR A 114 7.63 -18.04 8.61
CA TYR A 114 7.73 -16.86 9.47
C TYR A 114 6.53 -15.93 9.27
N THR A 115 6.20 -15.12 10.29
CA THR A 115 5.17 -14.07 10.18
C THR A 115 5.79 -12.81 9.56
N PHE A 116 5.42 -12.46 8.34
CA PHE A 116 5.84 -11.20 7.72
C PHE A 116 4.90 -10.04 8.13
N ARG A 117 5.39 -8.81 8.23
CA ARG A 117 4.55 -7.61 8.42
C ARG A 117 5.12 -6.43 7.63
N ARG A 118 4.28 -5.78 6.83
CA ARG A 118 4.63 -4.63 5.97
C ARG A 118 3.78 -3.41 6.28
N VAL A 119 4.30 -2.45 7.03
CA VAL A 119 3.59 -1.21 7.38
C VAL A 119 3.78 -0.15 6.30
#